data_AF-A0A8T3VYR5-F1
#
_entry.id   AF-A0A8T3VYR5-F1
#
_cell.length_a   1.000
_cell.length_b   1.000
_cell.length_c   1.000
_cell.angle_alpha   90.00
_cell.angle_beta   90.00
_cell.angle_gamma   90.00
#
_symmetry.space_group_name_H-M   'P 1'
#
loop_
_entity.id
_entity.type
_entity.pdbx_description
1 polymer ?
#
loop_
_entity_poly.entity_id
_entity_poly.type
_entity_poly.pdbx_seq_one_letter_code
_entity_poly.pdbx_strand_id
1 'polypeptide(L)'
;MKKFLILAIIALSMLVSADARDIEYNMTINESGTYVLSEDMLVNYGGIRINTSNVVLDGQNHQIICNNSVGTGIYVGAYEYLIENTTIKNLKLKNWSTGIFIESNVKNVTITNCEFEDNEYFLNSGAVEQYFYLNTIHEGQLLFGPEDEDDFIMSSPKLVYNYNGKEYTYRLGNYYEGYTGTEIEDEGVYSNIYEITYEYGEGNSTLYDAYPLVSTSKNYEVLETLYPPLESEKRVLIADIFALDSKSKNYIITEAPVTPTTTSSPASGGGGGRSYDSDISDEISSKVIKNFVSSATVIYGNEIDENYANQLRERVQNAEGFTISGNAVIVGGPLANGFAKEYNDQFEMPISNDYPGENKGIIQVLKVQDNTGKIVQSYTIAYIAGSDRLGTQAALEYFKTLDELPEGPIMVEWTANGSVVVE
;
A
#
# COMPACT_ATOMS: atom_id res chain seq x y z
N MET A 1 7.15 34.16 1.53
CA MET A 1 6.75 34.13 0.11
C MET A 1 7.73 33.29 -0.72
N LYS A 2 7.55 31.97 -0.69
CA LYS A 2 7.97 31.04 -1.73
C LYS A 2 6.80 30.06 -1.82
N LYS A 3 6.02 30.18 -2.88
CA LYS A 3 4.80 29.40 -3.10
C LYS A 3 5.21 27.94 -3.29
N PHE A 4 4.53 27.05 -2.58
CA PHE A 4 4.51 25.62 -2.84
C PHE A 4 4.15 25.41 -4.31
N LEU A 5 5.04 24.76 -5.05
CA LEU A 5 4.75 24.22 -6.36
C LEU A 5 4.36 22.76 -6.12
N ILE A 6 3.10 22.54 -5.80
CA ILE A 6 2.49 21.21 -5.86
C ILE A 6 2.40 20.88 -7.35
N LEU A 7 3.41 20.17 -7.88
CA LEU A 7 3.25 19.44 -9.14
C LEU A 7 2.52 18.14 -8.79
N ALA A 8 1.20 18.22 -8.67
CA ALA A 8 0.37 17.08 -8.97
C ALA A 8 0.54 16.83 -10.47
N ILE A 9 1.39 15.86 -10.84
CA ILE A 9 1.38 15.33 -12.21
C ILE A 9 0.09 14.54 -12.32
N ILE A 10 -0.89 15.27 -12.85
CA ILE A 10 -2.17 14.87 -13.42
C ILE A 10 -2.28 13.36 -13.56
N ALA A 11 -3.19 12.76 -12.78
CA ALA A 11 -3.91 11.58 -13.19
C ALA A 11 -4.37 11.82 -14.64
N LEU A 12 -3.77 11.12 -15.60
CA LEU A 12 -4.25 11.09 -16.97
C LEU A 12 -5.48 10.16 -17.04
N SER A 13 -6.43 10.35 -16.12
CA SER A 13 -7.79 9.92 -16.24
C SER A 13 -8.61 11.13 -16.68
N MET A 14 -9.10 11.03 -17.92
CA MET A 14 -10.13 11.85 -18.56
C MET A 14 -9.66 13.00 -19.47
N LEU A 15 -10.03 12.81 -20.75
CA LEU A 15 -10.08 13.75 -21.86
C LEU A 15 -8.77 14.08 -22.59
N VAL A 16 -8.28 13.08 -23.35
CA VAL A 16 -7.92 13.36 -24.74
C VAL A 16 -8.70 12.38 -25.61
N SER A 17 -9.82 12.85 -26.17
CA SER A 17 -10.36 12.30 -27.42
C SER A 17 -9.39 12.69 -28.54
N ALA A 18 -8.16 12.16 -28.48
CA ALA A 18 -7.37 11.95 -29.67
C ALA A 18 -8.00 10.72 -30.31
N ASP A 19 -8.27 10.77 -31.61
CA ASP A 19 -8.89 9.66 -32.34
C ASP A 19 -8.18 8.36 -31.95
N ALA A 20 -8.86 7.54 -31.14
CA ALA A 20 -8.33 6.26 -30.72
C ALA A 20 -8.08 5.47 -32.00
N ARG A 21 -6.86 4.97 -32.15
CA ARG A 21 -6.46 4.27 -33.37
C ARG A 21 -6.82 2.81 -33.22
N ASP A 22 -7.63 2.30 -34.14
CA ASP A 22 -7.91 0.87 -34.24
C ASP A 22 -6.61 0.12 -34.56
N ILE A 23 -6.40 -0.98 -33.86
CA ILE A 23 -5.25 -1.86 -34.09
C ILE A 23 -5.58 -2.87 -35.19
N GLU A 24 -4.77 -2.85 -36.25
CA GLU A 24 -4.75 -3.87 -37.30
C GLU A 24 -3.77 -5.02 -36.93
N TYR A 25 -3.86 -6.13 -37.65
CA TYR A 25 -3.08 -7.36 -37.41
C TYR A 25 -1.56 -7.14 -37.34
N ASN A 26 -0.91 -7.60 -36.26
CA ASN A 26 0.55 -7.51 -36.03
C ASN A 26 1.11 -6.08 -36.18
N MET A 27 0.53 -5.15 -35.41
CA MET A 27 0.87 -3.72 -35.45
C MET A 27 2.12 -3.38 -34.61
N THR A 28 2.95 -2.49 -35.14
CA THR A 28 3.95 -1.76 -34.36
C THR A 28 3.47 -0.33 -34.10
N ILE A 29 3.35 0.04 -32.81
CA ILE A 29 3.02 1.36 -32.32
C ILE A 29 4.31 2.18 -32.19
N ASN A 30 4.48 3.16 -33.10
CA ASN A 30 5.64 4.05 -33.14
C ASN A 30 5.29 5.52 -32.83
N GLU A 31 4.02 5.83 -32.58
CA GLU A 31 3.57 7.16 -32.18
C GLU A 31 2.78 7.12 -30.87
N SER A 32 3.02 8.10 -29.99
CA SER A 32 2.23 8.28 -28.76
C SER A 32 0.74 8.40 -29.05
N GLY A 33 -0.09 7.96 -28.09
CA GLY A 33 -1.54 8.06 -28.20
C GLY A 33 -2.27 6.87 -27.60
N THR A 34 -3.59 6.85 -27.82
CA THR A 34 -4.47 5.77 -27.37
C THR A 34 -4.81 4.86 -28.55
N TYR A 35 -4.67 3.57 -28.33
CA TYR A 35 -4.91 2.51 -29.31
C TYR A 35 -5.93 1.54 -28.73
N VAL A 36 -6.89 1.13 -29.54
CA VAL A 36 -7.96 0.22 -29.13
C VAL A 36 -7.99 -1.01 -30.01
N LEU A 37 -8.33 -2.15 -29.42
CA LEU A 37 -8.76 -3.30 -30.21
C LEU A 37 -10.26 -3.17 -30.48
N SER A 38 -10.65 -3.39 -31.72
CA SER A 38 -12.05 -3.41 -32.16
C SER A 38 -12.60 -4.82 -32.37
N GLU A 39 -11.71 -5.83 -32.39
CA GLU A 39 -12.03 -7.25 -32.53
C GLU A 39 -10.95 -8.14 -31.91
N ASP A 40 -11.27 -9.42 -31.75
CA ASP A 40 -10.30 -10.44 -31.33
C ASP A 40 -9.28 -10.71 -32.45
N MET A 41 -8.01 -10.89 -32.09
CA MET A 41 -6.90 -11.14 -33.00
C MET A 41 -6.37 -12.57 -32.87
N LEU A 42 -6.24 -13.29 -33.98
CA LEU A 42 -5.62 -14.63 -34.03
C LEU A 42 -4.26 -14.60 -34.75
N VAL A 43 -3.18 -14.56 -33.98
CA VAL A 43 -1.84 -14.28 -34.48
C VAL A 43 -0.97 -15.54 -34.63
N ASN A 44 -0.11 -15.59 -35.65
CA ASN A 44 0.77 -16.74 -35.90
C ASN A 44 2.13 -16.66 -35.19
N TYR A 45 2.67 -15.44 -35.05
CA TYR A 45 3.98 -15.16 -34.47
C TYR A 45 4.07 -13.66 -34.15
N GLY A 46 4.25 -13.32 -32.87
CA GLY A 46 4.37 -11.94 -32.37
C GLY A 46 3.09 -11.10 -32.49
N GLY A 47 2.57 -10.57 -31.38
CA GLY A 47 1.38 -9.73 -31.37
C GLY A 47 1.69 -8.25 -31.59
N ILE A 48 1.42 -7.40 -30.61
CA ILE A 48 1.58 -5.94 -30.73
C ILE A 48 2.97 -5.53 -30.23
N ARG A 49 3.63 -4.63 -30.95
CA ARG A 49 4.90 -4.04 -30.52
C ARG A 49 4.74 -2.56 -30.19
N ILE A 50 5.21 -2.11 -29.03
CA ILE A 50 5.20 -0.71 -28.57
C ILE A 50 6.64 -0.20 -28.45
N ASN A 51 7.00 0.77 -29.32
CA ASN A 51 8.37 1.31 -29.42
C ASN A 51 8.45 2.80 -29.06
N THR A 52 7.44 3.36 -28.41
CA THR A 52 7.32 4.80 -28.14
C THR A 52 6.68 5.05 -26.79
N SER A 53 7.00 6.19 -26.18
CA SER A 53 6.43 6.64 -24.90
C SER A 53 5.00 7.16 -25.03
N ASN A 54 4.31 7.32 -23.90
CA ASN A 54 2.97 7.92 -23.78
C ASN A 54 1.93 7.16 -24.59
N VAL A 55 1.84 5.85 -24.36
CA VAL A 55 0.92 4.94 -25.07
C VAL A 55 -0.10 4.37 -24.11
N VAL A 56 -1.36 4.40 -24.50
CA VAL A 56 -2.43 3.63 -23.85
C VAL A 56 -2.93 2.60 -24.85
N LEU A 57 -2.71 1.33 -24.56
CA LEU A 57 -3.29 0.19 -25.27
C LEU A 57 -4.50 -0.32 -24.48
N ASP A 58 -5.69 -0.12 -25.01
CA ASP A 58 -6.96 -0.56 -24.40
C ASP A 58 -7.59 -1.67 -25.25
N GLY A 59 -7.57 -2.89 -24.75
CA GLY A 59 -8.11 -4.05 -25.46
C GLY A 59 -9.63 -4.07 -25.54
N GLN A 60 -10.36 -3.21 -24.81
CA GLN A 60 -11.84 -3.22 -24.76
C GLN A 60 -12.46 -4.60 -24.48
N ASN A 61 -11.73 -5.45 -23.74
CA ASN A 61 -12.01 -6.86 -23.42
C ASN A 61 -11.86 -7.85 -24.60
N HIS A 62 -11.31 -7.42 -25.73
CA HIS A 62 -10.91 -8.30 -26.82
C HIS A 62 -9.70 -9.15 -26.48
N GLN A 63 -9.46 -10.17 -27.31
CA GLN A 63 -8.43 -11.17 -27.10
C GLN A 63 -7.36 -11.10 -28.17
N ILE A 64 -6.11 -11.35 -27.78
CA ILE A 64 -4.99 -11.63 -28.68
C ILE A 64 -4.54 -13.06 -28.42
N ILE A 65 -4.81 -13.94 -29.38
CA ILE A 65 -4.61 -15.38 -29.29
C ILE A 65 -3.45 -15.76 -30.23
N CYS A 66 -2.43 -16.46 -29.74
CA CYS A 66 -1.45 -17.08 -30.63
C CYS A 66 -1.89 -18.50 -31.00
N ASN A 67 -1.78 -18.90 -32.27
CA ASN A 67 -2.21 -20.23 -32.72
C ASN A 67 -1.16 -21.33 -32.52
N ASN A 68 0.11 -20.95 -32.33
CA ASN A 68 1.26 -21.86 -32.34
C ASN A 68 1.98 -21.91 -30.99
N SER A 69 1.47 -21.23 -29.96
CA SER A 69 2.09 -21.20 -28.63
C SER A 69 3.53 -20.68 -28.63
N VAL A 70 3.84 -19.73 -29.52
CA VAL A 70 5.20 -19.15 -29.68
C VAL A 70 5.18 -17.63 -29.68
N GLY A 71 6.32 -17.04 -29.28
CA GLY A 71 6.55 -15.60 -29.32
C GLY A 71 5.81 -14.84 -28.22
N THR A 72 5.68 -13.53 -28.44
CA THR A 72 5.18 -12.58 -27.44
C THR A 72 3.88 -11.93 -27.88
N GLY A 73 2.88 -11.86 -26.99
CA GLY A 73 1.59 -11.21 -27.27
C GLY A 73 1.69 -9.69 -27.32
N ILE A 74 2.32 -9.06 -26.33
CA ILE A 74 2.68 -7.64 -26.36
C ILE A 74 4.16 -7.49 -26.02
N TYR A 75 4.91 -6.81 -26.88
CA TYR A 75 6.28 -6.42 -26.62
C TYR A 75 6.36 -4.90 -26.41
N VAL A 76 7.02 -4.44 -25.34
CA VAL A 76 7.32 -3.02 -25.08
C VAL A 76 8.82 -2.84 -24.95
N GLY A 77 9.44 -2.06 -25.84
CA GLY A 77 10.88 -1.86 -25.83
C GLY A 77 11.40 -1.21 -27.10
N ALA A 78 12.58 -0.58 -27.03
CA ALA A 78 13.27 -0.02 -28.18
C ALA A 78 14.79 -0.06 -27.96
N TYR A 79 15.58 -0.24 -29.01
CA TYR A 79 17.02 -0.43 -28.86
C TYR A 79 17.81 0.82 -28.41
N GLU A 80 17.31 2.04 -28.65
CA GLU A 80 18.13 3.26 -28.57
C GLU A 80 17.60 4.35 -27.63
N TYR A 81 16.37 4.22 -27.12
CA TYR A 81 15.73 5.29 -26.33
C TYR A 81 14.94 4.72 -25.17
N LEU A 82 14.85 5.50 -24.10
CA LEU A 82 14.00 5.21 -22.94
C LEU A 82 12.53 5.32 -23.35
N ILE A 83 11.73 4.30 -23.03
CA ILE A 83 10.26 4.34 -23.20
C ILE A 83 9.64 4.61 -21.83
N GLU A 84 8.71 5.55 -21.78
CA GLU A 84 8.03 5.94 -20.54
C GLU A 84 6.52 6.02 -20.72
N ASN A 85 5.78 5.87 -19.62
CA ASN A 85 4.35 6.15 -19.55
C ASN A 85 3.53 5.26 -20.50
N THR A 86 3.60 3.95 -20.29
CA THR A 86 2.84 2.96 -21.08
C THR A 86 1.76 2.33 -20.21
N THR A 87 0.52 2.33 -20.69
CA THR A 87 -0.61 1.65 -20.06
C THR A 87 -1.14 0.56 -20.98
N ILE A 88 -1.27 -0.66 -20.47
CA ILE A 88 -1.90 -1.80 -21.15
C ILE A 88 -3.10 -2.21 -20.30
N LYS A 89 -4.30 -2.22 -20.87
CA LYS A 89 -5.51 -2.55 -20.09
C LYS A 89 -6.62 -3.23 -20.87
N ASN A 90 -7.54 -3.86 -20.13
CA ASN A 90 -8.78 -4.45 -20.64
C ASN A 90 -8.54 -5.43 -21.79
N LEU A 91 -7.59 -6.34 -21.66
CA LEU A 91 -7.17 -7.21 -22.76
C LEU A 91 -7.02 -8.66 -22.30
N LYS A 92 -7.36 -9.61 -23.17
CA LYS A 92 -7.05 -11.02 -22.92
C LYS A 92 -5.88 -11.49 -23.78
N LEU A 93 -4.92 -12.18 -23.18
CA LEU A 93 -3.75 -12.72 -23.84
C LEU A 93 -3.74 -14.24 -23.66
N LYS A 94 -3.84 -14.94 -24.79
CA LYS A 94 -4.02 -16.39 -24.79
C LYS A 94 -3.01 -17.14 -25.65
N ASN A 95 -2.50 -18.24 -25.11
CA ASN A 95 -1.68 -19.22 -25.81
C ASN A 95 -0.36 -18.67 -26.36
N TRP A 96 0.37 -17.87 -25.56
CA TRP A 96 1.68 -17.29 -25.92
C TRP A 96 2.83 -17.96 -25.14
N SER A 97 4.05 -17.94 -25.71
CA SER A 97 5.23 -18.24 -24.87
C SER A 97 5.45 -17.12 -23.85
N THR A 98 5.17 -15.87 -24.22
CA THR A 98 5.11 -14.76 -23.24
C THR A 98 3.91 -13.87 -23.54
N GLY A 99 2.99 -13.71 -22.58
CA GLY A 99 1.85 -12.81 -22.71
C GLY A 99 2.29 -11.37 -22.96
N ILE A 100 3.03 -10.79 -22.01
CA ILE A 100 3.63 -9.45 -22.12
C ILE A 100 5.14 -9.53 -21.84
N PHE A 101 5.95 -8.99 -22.76
CA PHE A 101 7.39 -8.80 -22.60
C PHE A 101 7.71 -7.30 -22.56
N ILE A 102 8.47 -6.86 -21.56
CA ILE A 102 8.89 -5.46 -21.41
C ILE A 102 10.40 -5.41 -21.21
N GLU A 103 11.10 -4.59 -21.98
CA GLU A 103 12.55 -4.42 -21.85
C GLU A 103 12.97 -3.59 -20.63
N SER A 104 14.26 -3.66 -20.28
CA SER A 104 14.84 -2.96 -19.12
C SER A 104 14.97 -1.45 -19.29
N ASN A 105 14.87 -0.94 -20.52
CA ASN A 105 14.85 0.50 -20.83
C ASN A 105 13.43 1.08 -20.87
N VAL A 106 12.50 0.47 -20.15
CA VAL A 106 11.11 0.93 -20.04
C VAL A 106 10.82 1.32 -18.60
N LYS A 107 10.12 2.45 -18.41
CA LYS A 107 9.82 3.04 -17.11
C LYS A 107 8.35 3.48 -17.04
N ASN A 108 7.78 3.50 -15.84
CA ASN A 108 6.42 3.97 -15.58
C ASN A 108 5.38 3.22 -16.44
N VAL A 109 5.22 1.93 -16.15
CA VAL A 109 4.32 1.03 -16.88
C VAL A 109 3.15 0.65 -15.99
N THR A 110 1.94 0.66 -16.54
CA THR A 110 0.75 0.14 -15.87
C THR A 110 0.12 -0.98 -16.69
N ILE A 111 -0.04 -2.15 -16.09
CA ILE A 111 -0.78 -3.28 -16.66
C ILE A 111 -1.95 -3.61 -15.74
N THR A 112 -3.17 -3.44 -16.24
CA THR A 112 -4.37 -3.62 -15.40
C THR A 112 -5.57 -4.15 -16.15
N ASN A 113 -6.49 -4.82 -15.47
CA ASN A 113 -7.69 -5.41 -16.08
C ASN A 113 -7.37 -6.33 -17.27
N CYS A 114 -6.22 -7.00 -17.26
CA CYS A 114 -5.86 -7.99 -18.28
C CYS A 114 -6.16 -9.41 -17.80
N GLU A 115 -6.45 -10.31 -18.73
CA GLU A 115 -6.67 -11.74 -18.47
C GLU A 115 -5.62 -12.57 -19.22
N PHE A 116 -4.91 -13.44 -18.49
CA PHE A 116 -3.86 -14.29 -19.04
C PHE A 116 -4.30 -15.74 -18.95
N GLU A 117 -4.31 -16.44 -20.08
CA GLU A 117 -4.75 -17.84 -20.18
C GLU A 117 -3.81 -18.64 -21.09
N ASP A 118 -3.46 -19.88 -20.70
CA ASP A 118 -2.65 -20.80 -21.52
C ASP A 118 -1.29 -20.22 -22.00
N ASN A 119 -0.71 -19.24 -21.30
CA ASN A 119 0.62 -18.74 -21.64
C ASN A 119 1.71 -19.51 -20.87
N GLU A 120 2.89 -19.69 -21.45
CA GLU A 120 4.04 -20.23 -20.69
C GLU A 120 4.46 -19.23 -19.61
N TYR A 121 4.73 -17.97 -19.99
CA TYR A 121 4.91 -16.86 -19.07
C TYR A 121 3.79 -15.82 -19.26
N PHE A 122 3.09 -15.42 -18.20
CA PHE A 122 2.09 -14.35 -18.31
C PHE A 122 2.77 -12.97 -18.44
N LEU A 123 3.92 -12.79 -17.79
CA LEU A 123 4.71 -11.57 -17.82
C LEU A 123 6.21 -11.89 -17.84
N ASN A 124 6.96 -11.11 -18.60
CA ASN A 124 8.41 -10.98 -18.52
C ASN A 124 8.69 -9.47 -18.54
N SER A 125 9.24 -8.90 -17.47
CA SER A 125 9.43 -7.46 -17.41
C SER A 125 10.79 -7.06 -16.87
N GLY A 126 11.45 -6.18 -17.61
CA GLY A 126 12.62 -5.42 -17.22
C GLY A 126 12.28 -4.04 -16.61
N ALA A 127 11.01 -3.62 -16.62
CA ALA A 127 10.66 -2.23 -16.35
C ALA A 127 10.85 -1.81 -14.89
N VAL A 128 11.23 -0.55 -14.71
CA VAL A 128 11.17 0.13 -13.40
C VAL A 128 9.87 0.92 -13.27
N GLU A 129 9.43 1.15 -12.03
CA GLU A 129 8.19 1.87 -11.73
C GLU A 129 6.95 1.25 -12.43
N GLN A 130 6.86 -0.08 -12.36
CA GLN A 130 5.77 -0.83 -12.96
C GLN A 130 4.66 -1.11 -11.94
N TYR A 131 3.40 -0.87 -12.32
CA TYR A 131 2.21 -1.34 -11.63
C TYR A 131 1.57 -2.50 -12.38
N PHE A 132 1.25 -3.58 -11.67
CA PHE A 132 0.61 -4.78 -12.21
C PHE A 132 -0.50 -5.23 -11.26
N TYR A 133 -1.74 -4.82 -11.54
CA TYR A 133 -2.88 -4.98 -10.62
C TYR A 133 -4.21 -5.15 -11.34
N LEU A 134 -5.20 -5.73 -10.67
CA LEU A 134 -6.53 -6.07 -11.20
C LEU A 134 -6.46 -6.97 -12.44
N ASN A 135 -5.41 -7.78 -12.56
CA ASN A 135 -5.33 -8.79 -13.62
C ASN A 135 -5.90 -10.13 -13.15
N THR A 136 -6.28 -10.98 -14.10
CA THR A 136 -6.75 -12.36 -13.90
C THR A 136 -5.71 -13.30 -14.48
N ILE A 137 -5.12 -14.16 -13.65
CA ILE A 137 -4.09 -15.13 -14.03
C ILE A 137 -4.67 -16.53 -13.84
N HIS A 138 -4.87 -17.25 -14.94
CA HIS A 138 -5.29 -18.65 -14.95
C HIS A 138 -4.15 -19.58 -14.50
N GLU A 139 -4.49 -20.79 -14.04
CA GLU A 139 -3.51 -21.75 -13.51
C GLU A 139 -2.44 -22.16 -14.56
N GLY A 140 -1.28 -22.61 -14.07
CA GLY A 140 -0.26 -23.27 -14.90
C GLY A 140 0.68 -22.33 -15.68
N GLN A 141 0.57 -21.03 -15.47
CA GLN A 141 1.41 -20.02 -16.11
C GLN A 141 2.49 -19.52 -15.15
N LEU A 142 3.67 -19.20 -15.67
CA LEU A 142 4.81 -18.72 -14.89
C LEU A 142 5.00 -17.21 -15.05
N LEU A 143 5.80 -16.65 -14.15
CA LEU A 143 6.36 -15.34 -14.28
C LEU A 143 7.83 -15.49 -14.72
N PHE A 144 8.33 -14.64 -15.60
CA PHE A 144 9.77 -14.51 -15.82
C PHE A 144 10.28 -13.32 -15.00
N GLY A 145 11.11 -13.63 -14.00
CA GLY A 145 11.56 -12.65 -13.01
C GLY A 145 12.76 -11.80 -13.47
N PRO A 146 13.10 -10.76 -12.69
CA PRO A 146 14.32 -9.98 -12.90
C PRO A 146 15.60 -10.82 -12.75
N GLU A 147 16.70 -10.32 -13.32
CA GLU A 147 18.03 -10.91 -13.13
C GLU A 147 18.55 -10.81 -11.68
N ASP A 148 18.07 -9.81 -10.94
CA ASP A 148 18.37 -9.58 -9.52
C ASP A 148 17.16 -10.04 -8.68
N GLU A 149 17.36 -10.97 -7.75
CA GLU A 149 16.29 -11.49 -6.88
C GLU A 149 15.69 -10.42 -5.97
N ASP A 150 16.38 -9.27 -5.81
CA ASP A 150 15.90 -8.11 -5.05
C ASP A 150 14.93 -7.20 -5.82
N ASP A 151 14.71 -7.42 -7.12
CA ASP A 151 13.87 -6.59 -7.98
C ASP A 151 12.40 -7.08 -8.00
N PHE A 152 11.44 -6.18 -7.79
CA PHE A 152 10.00 -6.49 -7.77
C PHE A 152 9.24 -5.96 -8.98
N ILE A 153 8.58 -6.86 -9.72
CA ILE A 153 7.78 -6.50 -10.90
C ILE A 153 6.26 -6.51 -10.66
N MET A 154 5.81 -6.80 -9.43
CA MET A 154 4.39 -6.95 -9.04
C MET A 154 3.93 -5.89 -8.03
N SER A 155 4.05 -4.61 -8.39
CA SER A 155 3.62 -3.53 -7.49
C SER A 155 2.15 -3.16 -7.72
N SER A 156 1.46 -2.90 -6.61
CA SER A 156 0.05 -2.49 -6.58
C SER A 156 -0.08 -1.02 -6.19
N PRO A 157 -0.83 -0.19 -6.93
CA PRO A 157 -1.15 1.16 -6.50
C PRO A 157 -2.18 1.13 -5.36
N LYS A 158 -2.34 2.26 -4.66
CA LYS A 158 -3.48 2.45 -3.77
C LYS A 158 -4.66 2.96 -4.61
N LEU A 159 -5.85 2.45 -4.35
CA LEU A 159 -7.05 2.76 -5.13
C LEU A 159 -8.17 3.21 -4.20
N VAL A 160 -9.02 4.11 -4.69
CA VAL A 160 -10.39 4.28 -4.17
C VAL A 160 -11.30 3.47 -5.07
N TYR A 161 -12.08 2.54 -4.52
CA TYR A 161 -12.91 1.64 -5.29
C TYR A 161 -14.16 1.20 -4.53
N ASN A 162 -15.21 0.84 -5.27
CA ASN A 162 -16.35 0.12 -4.73
C ASN A 162 -16.14 -1.38 -4.84
N TYR A 163 -16.37 -2.09 -3.74
CA TYR A 163 -16.47 -3.55 -3.68
C TYR A 163 -17.68 -3.91 -2.83
N ASN A 164 -18.56 -4.79 -3.36
CA ASN A 164 -19.81 -5.18 -2.69
C ASN A 164 -20.69 -4.00 -2.20
N GLY A 165 -20.68 -2.90 -2.94
CA GLY A 165 -21.50 -1.71 -2.64
C GLY A 165 -20.96 -0.83 -1.50
N LYS A 166 -19.72 -1.06 -1.05
CA LYS A 166 -19.01 -0.19 -0.10
C LYS A 166 -17.75 0.35 -0.76
N GLU A 167 -17.44 1.61 -0.46
CA GLU A 167 -16.22 2.28 -0.89
C GLU A 167 -15.05 1.94 0.05
N TYR A 168 -13.88 1.71 -0.54
CA TYR A 168 -12.63 1.43 0.17
C TYR A 168 -11.50 2.25 -0.43
N THR A 169 -10.51 2.59 0.41
CA THR A 169 -9.24 3.16 -0.03
C THR A 169 -8.10 2.21 0.35
N TYR A 170 -7.74 1.29 -0.55
CA TYR A 170 -6.82 0.18 -0.27
C TYR A 170 -5.99 -0.22 -1.51
N ARG A 171 -4.96 -1.05 -1.35
CA ARG A 171 -4.17 -1.59 -2.47
C ARG A 171 -4.80 -2.87 -2.99
N LEU A 172 -4.86 -3.00 -4.31
CA LEU A 172 -5.39 -4.18 -4.99
C LEU A 172 -4.29 -4.81 -5.84
N GLY A 173 -4.10 -6.12 -5.71
CA GLY A 173 -3.18 -6.93 -6.52
C GLY A 173 -3.95 -7.63 -7.61
N ASN A 174 -3.68 -8.91 -7.83
CA ASN A 174 -4.23 -9.68 -8.93
C ASN A 174 -5.09 -10.85 -8.43
N TYR A 175 -6.00 -11.31 -9.29
CA TYR A 175 -6.76 -12.53 -9.07
C TYR A 175 -6.01 -13.72 -9.66
N TYR A 176 -5.81 -14.75 -8.85
CA TYR A 176 -5.15 -16.00 -9.25
C TYR A 176 -6.17 -17.14 -9.21
N GLU A 177 -6.42 -17.76 -10.36
CA GLU A 177 -7.33 -18.89 -10.44
C GLU A 177 -6.84 -20.04 -9.55
N GLY A 178 -7.77 -20.65 -8.81
CA GLY A 178 -7.48 -21.74 -7.89
C GLY A 178 -6.90 -21.32 -6.53
N TYR A 179 -6.48 -20.06 -6.35
CA TYR A 179 -6.03 -19.56 -5.05
C TYR A 179 -7.21 -19.22 -4.15
N THR A 180 -7.21 -19.74 -2.93
CA THR A 180 -8.31 -19.55 -1.96
C THR A 180 -7.90 -18.87 -0.67
N GLY A 181 -6.64 -18.39 -0.56
CA GLY A 181 -6.12 -17.69 0.61
C GLY A 181 -6.31 -18.45 1.94
N THR A 182 -6.21 -17.73 3.06
CA THR A 182 -6.57 -18.27 4.39
C THR A 182 -7.72 -17.51 5.02
N GLU A 183 -7.72 -16.18 4.91
CA GLU A 183 -8.80 -15.32 5.38
C GLU A 183 -9.08 -14.24 4.34
N ILE A 184 -10.31 -13.76 4.31
CA ILE A 184 -10.78 -12.70 3.41
C ILE A 184 -10.95 -11.44 4.24
N GLU A 185 -10.35 -10.36 3.79
CA GLU A 185 -10.52 -9.03 4.37
C GLU A 185 -11.77 -8.35 3.80
N ASP A 186 -12.32 -7.38 4.53
CA ASP A 186 -13.54 -6.65 4.15
C ASP A 186 -13.36 -5.90 2.81
N GLU A 187 -12.13 -5.51 2.50
CA GLU A 187 -11.64 -4.85 1.28
C GLU A 187 -11.71 -5.76 0.04
N GLY A 188 -11.99 -7.05 0.19
CA GLY A 188 -12.06 -7.97 -0.95
C GLY A 188 -10.70 -8.50 -1.42
N VAL A 189 -9.70 -8.48 -0.55
CA VAL A 189 -8.41 -9.16 -0.74
C VAL A 189 -8.28 -10.32 0.23
N TYR A 190 -7.41 -11.28 -0.06
CA TYR A 190 -7.00 -12.26 0.95
C TYR A 190 -5.95 -11.65 1.89
N SER A 191 -5.93 -12.10 3.13
CA SER A 191 -4.99 -11.67 4.16
C SER A 191 -3.56 -12.18 3.95
N ASN A 192 -3.39 -13.25 3.17
CA ASN A 192 -2.09 -13.83 2.86
C ASN A 192 -1.54 -13.33 1.53
N ILE A 193 -0.22 -13.27 1.47
CA ILE A 193 0.53 -13.13 0.21
C ILE A 193 0.28 -14.33 -0.70
N TYR A 194 0.21 -14.06 -2.00
CA TYR A 194 0.28 -15.09 -3.03
C TYR A 194 1.74 -15.28 -3.45
N GLU A 195 2.22 -16.53 -3.39
CA GLU A 195 3.57 -16.91 -3.81
C GLU A 195 3.55 -17.26 -5.30
N ILE A 196 4.24 -16.46 -6.10
CA ILE A 196 4.38 -16.66 -7.54
C ILE A 196 5.72 -17.37 -7.76
N THR A 197 5.67 -18.56 -8.36
CA THR A 197 6.90 -19.23 -8.81
C THR A 197 7.37 -18.57 -10.10
N TYR A 198 8.65 -18.20 -10.15
CA TYR A 198 9.28 -17.70 -11.37
C TYR A 198 10.58 -18.45 -11.68
N GLU A 199 10.91 -18.52 -12.96
CA GLU A 199 12.14 -19.16 -13.44
C GLU A 199 13.24 -18.10 -13.62
N TYR A 200 14.42 -18.38 -13.07
CA TYR A 200 15.64 -17.64 -13.36
C TYR A 200 16.88 -18.54 -13.27
N GLY A 201 17.65 -18.64 -14.37
CA GLY A 201 18.85 -19.47 -14.41
C GLY A 201 18.59 -20.97 -14.16
N GLU A 202 19.40 -21.62 -13.32
CA GLU A 202 19.26 -23.05 -12.97
C GLU A 202 18.33 -23.32 -11.76
N GLY A 203 17.51 -22.35 -11.34
CA GLY A 203 16.64 -22.48 -10.17
C GLY A 203 15.29 -21.77 -10.28
N ASN A 204 14.37 -22.13 -9.38
CA ASN A 204 13.10 -21.43 -9.18
C ASN A 204 13.22 -20.49 -7.99
N SER A 205 12.75 -19.26 -8.17
CA SER A 205 12.66 -18.26 -7.11
C SER A 205 11.19 -17.87 -6.91
N THR A 206 10.90 -17.16 -5.80
CA THR A 206 9.53 -16.79 -5.43
C THR A 206 9.37 -15.28 -5.42
N LEU A 207 8.41 -14.78 -6.20
CA LEU A 207 7.89 -13.41 -6.10
C LEU A 207 6.56 -13.44 -5.35
N TYR A 208 6.11 -12.27 -4.92
CA TYR A 208 4.95 -12.15 -4.07
C TYR A 208 3.97 -11.12 -4.61
N ASP A 209 2.69 -11.45 -4.61
CA ASP A 209 1.61 -10.46 -4.64
C ASP A 209 1.07 -10.35 -3.21
N ALA A 210 1.16 -9.14 -2.65
CA ALA A 210 0.71 -8.87 -1.29
C ALA A 210 -0.80 -8.65 -1.18
N TYR A 211 -1.50 -8.49 -2.30
CA TYR A 211 -2.91 -8.12 -2.33
C TYR A 211 -3.74 -9.01 -3.26
N PRO A 212 -3.63 -10.34 -3.14
CA PRO A 212 -4.36 -11.22 -4.03
C PRO A 212 -5.87 -11.03 -3.85
N LEU A 213 -6.57 -10.89 -4.97
CA LEU A 213 -7.99 -10.59 -5.01
C LEU A 213 -8.82 -11.85 -4.72
N VAL A 214 -9.92 -11.67 -4.01
CA VAL A 214 -10.89 -12.74 -3.72
C VAL A 214 -11.76 -13.08 -4.93
N SER A 215 -11.86 -12.16 -5.88
CA SER A 215 -12.66 -12.32 -7.09
C SER A 215 -12.00 -11.63 -8.29
N THR A 216 -12.51 -11.88 -9.49
CA THR A 216 -12.00 -11.23 -10.70
C THR A 216 -12.17 -9.71 -10.63
N SER A 217 -11.33 -8.97 -11.35
CA SER A 217 -11.31 -7.50 -11.37
C SER A 217 -12.66 -6.83 -11.68
N LYS A 218 -13.58 -7.52 -12.37
CA LYS A 218 -14.94 -7.05 -12.65
C LYS A 218 -15.78 -6.70 -11.41
N ASN A 219 -15.41 -7.20 -10.23
CA ASN A 219 -16.11 -6.91 -8.97
C ASN A 219 -15.57 -5.67 -8.25
N TYR A 220 -14.50 -5.04 -8.75
CA TYR A 220 -13.86 -3.89 -8.16
C TYR A 220 -14.04 -2.69 -9.10
N GLU A 221 -14.95 -1.80 -8.75
CA GLU A 221 -15.18 -0.58 -9.52
C GLU A 221 -14.21 0.50 -9.03
N VAL A 222 -13.13 0.71 -9.79
CA VAL A 222 -12.14 1.75 -9.47
C VAL A 222 -12.72 3.14 -9.71
N LEU A 223 -12.75 3.95 -8.66
CA LEU A 223 -13.18 5.34 -8.67
C LEU A 223 -11.99 6.28 -8.86
N GLU A 224 -10.88 6.01 -8.18
CA GLU A 224 -9.65 6.79 -8.24
C GLU A 224 -8.43 5.90 -8.10
N THR A 225 -7.34 6.26 -8.79
CA THR A 225 -6.04 5.61 -8.65
C THR A 225 -5.03 6.56 -8.03
N LEU A 226 -4.45 6.14 -6.90
CA LEU A 226 -3.46 6.87 -6.13
C LEU A 226 -2.10 6.19 -6.33
N TYR A 227 -1.33 6.67 -7.30
CA TYR A 227 0.03 6.21 -7.55
C TYR A 227 0.99 6.91 -6.57
N PRO A 228 1.48 6.23 -5.52
CA PRO A 228 2.55 6.81 -4.73
C PRO A 228 3.77 7.07 -5.63
N PRO A 229 4.51 8.17 -5.45
CA PRO A 229 5.74 8.40 -6.19
C PRO A 229 6.69 7.22 -6.01
N LEU A 230 7.04 6.57 -7.12
CA LEU A 230 8.13 5.61 -7.17
C LEU A 230 9.32 6.38 -7.74
N GLU A 231 10.26 6.82 -6.90
CA GLU A 231 11.53 7.38 -7.36
C GLU A 231 12.62 6.42 -6.89
N SER A 232 12.88 5.38 -7.68
CA SER A 232 13.85 4.35 -7.32
C SER A 232 14.60 3.86 -8.55
N GLU A 233 15.93 3.75 -8.44
CA GLU A 233 16.77 3.06 -9.43
C GLU A 233 16.63 1.54 -9.36
N LYS A 234 15.91 1.01 -8.35
CA LYS A 234 15.60 -0.41 -8.15
C LYS A 234 14.11 -0.70 -8.29
N ARG A 235 13.75 -1.93 -8.64
CA ARG A 235 12.34 -2.35 -8.70
C ARG A 235 11.85 -2.69 -7.30
N VAL A 236 10.91 -1.93 -6.77
CA VAL A 236 10.50 -1.95 -5.35
C VAL A 236 9.08 -2.47 -5.19
N LEU A 237 8.84 -3.34 -4.22
CA LEU A 237 7.50 -3.74 -3.79
C LEU A 237 6.86 -2.63 -2.95
N ILE A 238 5.68 -2.17 -3.34
CA ILE A 238 4.88 -1.28 -2.51
C ILE A 238 3.81 -2.10 -1.79
N ALA A 239 4.01 -2.32 -0.49
CA ALA A 239 3.07 -3.02 0.37
C ALA A 239 2.81 -2.23 1.66
N ASP A 240 1.61 -2.40 2.17
CA ASP A 240 1.07 -1.96 3.45
C ASP A 240 1.45 -3.07 4.43
N ILE A 241 1.88 -2.67 5.61
CA ILE A 241 2.56 -3.53 6.59
C ILE A 241 1.76 -4.76 7.03
N PHE A 242 0.42 -4.71 6.93
CA PHE A 242 -0.48 -5.77 7.37
C PHE A 242 -0.62 -6.95 6.39
N ALA A 243 -0.18 -6.80 5.13
CA ALA A 243 -0.31 -7.83 4.11
C ALA A 243 0.79 -8.90 4.14
N LEU A 244 1.79 -8.78 5.03
CA LEU A 244 3.06 -9.53 4.96
C LEU A 244 3.26 -10.58 6.07
N ASP A 245 2.22 -10.97 6.79
CA ASP A 245 2.32 -11.69 8.08
C ASP A 245 2.86 -13.14 8.01
N SER A 246 3.04 -13.78 6.83
CA SER A 246 3.19 -15.25 6.82
C SER A 246 4.52 -15.88 6.40
N LYS A 247 5.46 -15.30 5.63
CA LYS A 247 6.78 -15.94 5.37
C LYS A 247 7.92 -14.97 5.03
N SER A 248 8.57 -14.47 6.06
CA SER A 248 9.76 -13.61 5.99
C SER A 248 11.07 -14.42 5.97
N LYS A 249 11.64 -14.73 4.80
CA LYS A 249 13.00 -15.30 4.73
C LYS A 249 14.05 -14.53 3.91
N ASN A 250 13.69 -13.52 3.13
CA ASN A 250 14.65 -12.83 2.26
C ASN A 250 14.75 -11.31 2.46
N TYR A 251 14.63 -10.79 3.69
CA TYR A 251 14.83 -9.35 3.88
C TYR A 251 15.83 -9.09 5.01
N ILE A 252 16.92 -8.39 4.65
CA ILE A 252 18.02 -8.02 5.54
C ILE A 252 17.45 -7.17 6.68
N ILE A 253 17.14 -7.85 7.78
CA ILE A 253 17.11 -7.30 9.11
C ILE A 253 18.57 -7.12 9.49
N THR A 254 19.09 -5.89 9.46
CA THR A 254 20.23 -5.59 10.34
C THR A 254 19.68 -5.54 11.75
N GLU A 255 20.00 -6.57 12.54
CA GLU A 255 19.54 -6.73 13.92
C GLU A 255 19.70 -5.44 14.73
N ALA A 256 18.60 -4.97 15.34
CA ALA A 256 18.70 -4.12 16.52
C ALA A 256 19.06 -5.00 17.73
N PRO A 257 19.90 -4.52 18.68
CA PRO A 257 20.47 -5.38 19.71
C PRO A 257 19.39 -5.85 20.68
N VAL A 258 19.26 -7.17 20.83
CA VAL A 258 18.61 -7.75 22.00
C VAL A 258 19.46 -7.45 23.24
N THR A 259 18.91 -6.67 24.17
CA THR A 259 19.42 -6.61 25.54
C THR A 259 18.52 -7.47 26.43
N PRO A 260 19.04 -8.49 27.13
CA PRO A 260 18.25 -9.34 27.98
C PRO A 260 18.01 -8.67 29.33
N THR A 261 16.79 -8.68 29.86
CA THR A 261 16.61 -8.63 31.32
C THR A 261 15.42 -9.48 31.75
N THR A 262 15.77 -10.59 32.42
CA THR A 262 14.95 -11.49 33.25
C THR A 262 14.29 -10.72 34.40
N THR A 263 13.09 -11.00 34.91
CA THR A 263 12.53 -12.18 35.63
C THR A 263 11.16 -11.68 36.16
N SER A 264 10.08 -12.43 36.43
CA SER A 264 9.86 -13.83 36.81
C SER A 264 8.37 -14.18 36.66
N SER A 265 8.06 -15.39 36.18
CA SER A 265 6.72 -16.00 36.30
C SER A 265 6.47 -16.52 37.73
N PRO A 266 5.21 -16.84 38.05
CA PRO A 266 4.88 -18.26 38.19
C PRO A 266 3.70 -18.69 37.31
N ALA A 267 3.77 -19.94 36.85
CA ALA A 267 2.78 -20.59 36.02
C ALA A 267 1.62 -21.18 36.83
N SER A 268 0.40 -21.11 36.28
CA SER A 268 -0.58 -22.21 36.37
C SER A 268 -1.69 -22.07 35.32
N GLY A 269 -1.75 -23.05 34.42
CA GLY A 269 -2.97 -23.78 34.04
C GLY A 269 -4.02 -23.14 33.11
N GLY A 270 -4.13 -23.70 31.90
CA GLY A 270 -5.43 -24.07 31.33
C GLY A 270 -6.05 -23.14 30.28
N GLY A 271 -6.08 -23.62 29.04
CA GLY A 271 -7.19 -23.53 28.07
C GLY A 271 -7.89 -22.18 27.83
N GLY A 272 -7.77 -21.68 26.59
CA GLY A 272 -8.68 -20.69 26.03
C GLY A 272 -7.95 -19.70 25.14
N GLY A 273 -8.31 -19.64 23.85
CA GLY A 273 -7.84 -18.58 22.96
C GLY A 273 -8.13 -17.22 23.57
N ARG A 274 -7.08 -16.42 23.78
CA ARG A 274 -7.22 -15.06 24.30
C ARG A 274 -7.17 -14.10 23.13
N SER A 275 -8.33 -13.52 22.88
CA SER A 275 -8.50 -12.29 22.11
C SER A 275 -7.47 -11.26 22.55
N TYR A 276 -6.82 -10.62 21.58
CA TYR A 276 -5.93 -9.45 21.66
C TYR A 276 -6.59 -8.18 22.28
N ASP A 277 -7.75 -8.35 22.91
CA ASP A 277 -8.65 -7.28 23.38
C ASP A 277 -8.50 -7.03 24.90
N SER A 278 -7.76 -7.87 25.63
CA SER A 278 -7.74 -7.77 27.10
C SER A 278 -6.90 -6.63 27.66
N ASP A 279 -5.97 -6.05 26.88
CA ASP A 279 -5.12 -4.96 27.34
C ASP A 279 -5.59 -3.58 26.88
N ILE A 280 -6.67 -3.51 26.09
CA ILE A 280 -7.22 -2.26 25.55
C ILE A 280 -8.36 -1.76 26.43
N SER A 281 -8.47 -0.45 26.59
CA SER A 281 -9.53 0.15 27.41
C SER A 281 -10.92 -0.08 26.83
N ASP A 282 -11.84 -0.51 27.70
CA ASP A 282 -13.27 -0.62 27.39
C ASP A 282 -13.97 0.73 27.26
N GLU A 283 -13.32 1.82 27.66
CA GLU A 283 -13.84 3.18 27.51
C GLU A 283 -13.77 3.68 26.06
N ILE A 284 -12.98 3.03 25.20
CA ILE A 284 -12.95 3.33 23.77
C ILE A 284 -14.19 2.70 23.12
N SER A 285 -15.14 3.53 22.69
CA SER A 285 -16.41 3.03 22.14
C SER A 285 -16.26 2.45 20.73
N SER A 286 -15.43 3.08 19.90
CA SER A 286 -15.28 2.70 18.51
C SER A 286 -14.37 1.49 18.32
N LYS A 287 -14.85 0.50 17.56
CA LYS A 287 -14.04 -0.64 17.11
C LYS A 287 -12.87 -0.18 16.24
N VAL A 288 -13.04 0.88 15.44
CA VAL A 288 -11.98 1.43 14.58
C VAL A 288 -10.86 2.00 15.44
N ILE A 289 -11.19 2.80 16.45
CA ILE A 289 -10.20 3.37 17.36
C ILE A 289 -9.54 2.26 18.20
N LYS A 290 -10.30 1.28 18.71
CA LYS A 290 -9.74 0.12 19.42
C LYS A 290 -8.73 -0.64 18.56
N ASN A 291 -9.07 -0.92 17.31
CA ASN A 291 -8.17 -1.60 16.37
C ASN A 291 -6.88 -0.80 16.15
N PHE A 292 -7.00 0.52 15.95
CA PHE A 292 -5.83 1.38 15.80
C PHE A 292 -4.93 1.35 17.04
N VAL A 293 -5.48 1.58 18.24
CA VAL A 293 -4.73 1.56 19.51
C VAL A 293 -4.09 0.19 19.76
N SER A 294 -4.79 -0.90 19.42
CA SER A 294 -4.26 -2.27 19.53
C SER A 294 -3.02 -2.47 18.65
N SER A 295 -3.05 -1.96 17.42
CA SER A 295 -1.92 -2.00 16.47
C SER A 295 -0.79 -1.03 16.80
N ALA A 296 -1.05 0.00 17.60
CA ALA A 296 -0.12 1.09 17.84
C ALA A 296 0.73 0.87 19.09
N THR A 297 1.99 1.32 19.03
CA THR A 297 2.80 1.51 20.23
C THR A 297 2.34 2.79 20.93
N VAL A 298 1.84 2.68 22.16
CA VAL A 298 1.41 3.86 22.95
C VAL A 298 2.59 4.36 23.77
N ILE A 299 3.04 5.59 23.49
CA ILE A 299 4.31 6.15 23.94
C ILE A 299 4.07 7.30 24.90
N TYR A 300 4.77 7.30 26.04
CA TYR A 300 4.71 8.36 27.05
C TYR A 300 6.08 8.95 27.37
N GLY A 301 6.10 10.18 27.89
CA GLY A 301 7.34 10.90 28.23
C GLY A 301 7.76 10.84 29.69
N ASN A 302 6.80 10.79 30.61
CA ASN A 302 7.04 10.78 32.06
C ASN A 302 5.96 9.94 32.78
N GLU A 303 6.11 9.74 34.09
CA GLU A 303 5.16 8.97 34.92
C GLU A 303 3.73 9.52 34.91
N ILE A 304 3.53 10.82 34.67
CA ILE A 304 2.18 11.41 34.60
C ILE A 304 1.52 11.02 33.27
N ASP A 305 2.25 11.16 32.17
CA ASP A 305 1.81 10.79 30.83
C ASP A 305 1.63 9.28 30.69
N GLU A 306 2.39 8.48 31.45
CA GLU A 306 2.18 7.03 31.58
C GLU A 306 0.78 6.71 32.11
N ASN A 307 0.29 7.46 33.11
CA ASN A 307 -1.06 7.26 33.63
C ASN A 307 -2.14 7.61 32.60
N TYR A 308 -1.89 8.59 31.73
CA TYR A 308 -2.79 8.90 30.61
C TYR A 308 -2.74 7.82 29.53
N ALA A 309 -1.54 7.38 29.14
CA ALA A 309 -1.31 6.32 28.18
C ALA A 309 -1.98 4.99 28.62
N ASN A 310 -1.90 4.67 29.91
CA ASN A 310 -2.52 3.49 30.51
C ASN A 310 -4.06 3.49 30.44
N GLN A 311 -4.69 4.63 30.16
CA GLN A 311 -6.15 4.68 29.92
C GLN A 311 -6.54 4.29 28.49
N LEU A 312 -5.58 4.16 27.58
CA LEU A 312 -5.79 3.62 26.24
C LEU A 312 -5.52 2.12 26.21
N ARG A 313 -4.42 1.69 26.83
CA ARG A 313 -4.04 0.28 26.96
C ARG A 313 -3.05 0.05 28.11
N GLU A 314 -2.98 -1.16 28.64
CA GLU A 314 -2.02 -1.51 29.71
C GLU A 314 -0.56 -1.53 29.23
N ARG A 315 -0.34 -1.89 27.96
CA ARG A 315 1.01 -2.08 27.41
C ARG A 315 1.53 -0.81 26.74
N VAL A 316 2.21 0.02 27.52
CA VAL A 316 2.76 1.32 27.10
C VAL A 316 4.29 1.33 27.07
N GLN A 317 4.88 2.25 26.32
CA GLN A 317 6.32 2.35 26.08
C GLN A 317 6.84 3.74 26.46
N ASN A 318 7.98 3.79 27.16
CA ASN A 318 8.66 5.05 27.43
C ASN A 318 9.31 5.58 26.14
N ALA A 319 9.20 6.89 25.90
CA ALA A 319 9.76 7.60 24.76
C ALA A 319 11.30 7.60 24.70
N GLU A 320 12.00 7.37 25.82
CA GLU A 320 13.46 7.41 25.87
C GLU A 320 14.08 6.33 24.96
N GLY A 321 14.81 6.77 23.93
CA GLY A 321 15.45 5.88 22.95
C GLY A 321 14.48 5.17 22.01
N PHE A 322 13.19 5.54 22.01
CA PHE A 322 12.21 4.95 21.12
C PHE A 322 12.40 5.45 19.69
N THR A 323 12.44 4.52 18.74
CA THR A 323 12.45 4.81 17.30
C THR A 323 11.16 4.26 16.71
N ILE A 324 10.46 5.07 15.91
CA ILE A 324 9.25 4.61 15.24
C ILE A 324 9.59 3.52 14.22
N SER A 325 8.83 2.43 14.30
CA SER A 325 8.85 1.30 13.38
C SER A 325 7.45 0.77 13.06
N GLY A 326 6.41 1.55 13.43
CA GLY A 326 5.01 1.13 13.40
C GLY A 326 4.05 2.27 13.70
N ASN A 327 2.75 1.96 13.70
CA ASN A 327 1.73 2.88 14.22
C ASN A 327 2.07 3.28 15.66
N ALA A 328 1.78 4.53 16.00
CA ALA A 328 2.10 5.07 17.31
C ALA A 328 0.97 5.96 17.83
N VAL A 329 0.79 5.95 19.15
CA VAL A 329 0.02 6.97 19.85
C VAL A 329 0.96 7.67 20.80
N ILE A 330 1.25 8.94 20.54
CA ILE A 330 2.06 9.77 21.40
C ILE A 330 1.11 10.41 22.42
N VAL A 331 1.35 10.15 23.71
CA VAL A 331 0.62 10.77 24.81
C VAL A 331 1.56 11.71 25.56
N GLY A 332 1.15 12.98 25.70
CA GLY A 332 1.88 14.01 26.44
C GLY A 332 2.73 14.95 25.56
N GLY A 333 2.93 16.17 26.07
CA GLY A 333 3.56 17.27 25.32
C GLY A 333 5.09 17.16 25.13
N PRO A 334 5.68 17.98 24.25
CA PRO A 334 7.09 17.87 23.85
C PRO A 334 8.09 18.30 24.94
N LEU A 335 7.63 18.90 26.04
CA LEU A 335 8.50 19.20 27.18
C LEU A 335 8.95 17.93 27.90
N ALA A 336 8.04 16.96 28.03
CA ALA A 336 8.25 15.75 28.80
C ALA A 336 8.44 14.51 27.90
N ASN A 337 7.78 14.48 26.75
CA ASN A 337 7.89 13.38 25.82
C ASN A 337 8.97 13.70 24.77
N GLY A 338 10.14 13.06 24.93
CA GLY A 338 11.30 13.26 24.06
C GLY A 338 11.00 12.91 22.59
N PHE A 339 10.13 11.93 22.36
CA PHE A 339 9.64 11.60 21.03
C PHE A 339 8.73 12.71 20.49
N ALA A 340 7.76 13.16 21.27
CA ALA A 340 6.92 14.29 20.88
C ALA A 340 7.76 15.53 20.53
N LYS A 341 8.83 15.81 21.28
CA LYS A 341 9.77 16.92 21.03
C LYS A 341 10.44 16.85 19.65
N GLU A 342 10.80 15.66 19.21
CA GLU A 342 11.49 15.45 17.93
C GLU A 342 10.57 15.67 16.73
N TYR A 343 9.30 15.28 16.84
CA TYR A 343 8.34 15.28 15.73
C TYR A 343 7.30 16.40 15.80
N ASN A 344 7.24 17.19 16.88
CA ASN A 344 6.21 18.23 17.12
C ASN A 344 6.01 19.17 15.92
N ASP A 345 7.10 19.61 15.30
CA ASP A 345 7.07 20.58 14.20
C ASP A 345 6.62 19.99 12.86
N GLN A 346 6.44 18.67 12.78
CA GLN A 346 5.91 17.97 11.60
C GLN A 346 4.38 17.87 11.61
N PHE A 347 3.76 18.10 12.77
CA PHE A 347 2.32 18.13 12.91
C PHE A 347 1.75 19.50 12.50
N GLU A 348 0.51 19.54 12.03
CA GLU A 348 -0.13 20.77 11.55
C GLU A 348 -0.25 21.84 12.65
N MET A 349 -0.52 21.40 13.89
CA MET A 349 -0.59 22.26 15.05
C MET A 349 0.45 21.86 16.11
N PRO A 350 1.69 22.34 16.02
CA PRO A 350 2.73 22.04 17.01
C PRO A 350 2.30 22.48 18.42
N ILE A 351 2.46 21.60 19.40
CA ILE A 351 2.01 21.80 20.78
C ILE A 351 3.15 22.39 21.61
N SER A 352 2.83 23.24 22.57
CA SER A 352 3.79 23.79 23.53
C SER A 352 3.10 24.04 24.87
N ASN A 353 3.85 24.50 25.88
CA ASN A 353 3.26 24.88 27.17
C ASN A 353 2.31 26.08 27.08
N ASP A 354 2.35 26.84 25.97
CA ASP A 354 1.52 28.03 25.77
C ASP A 354 0.40 27.81 24.72
N TYR A 355 0.56 26.84 23.83
CA TYR A 355 -0.38 26.53 22.74
C TYR A 355 -0.75 25.04 22.73
N PRO A 356 -2.04 24.64 22.70
CA PRO A 356 -3.24 25.42 22.35
C PRO A 356 -3.78 26.39 23.41
N GLY A 357 -3.24 26.39 24.63
CA GLY A 357 -3.64 27.28 25.71
C GLY A 357 -4.15 26.54 26.94
N GLU A 358 -4.52 27.30 27.97
CA GLU A 358 -4.95 26.76 29.26
C GLU A 358 -6.14 25.80 29.11
N ASN A 359 -6.03 24.63 29.73
CA ASN A 359 -6.99 23.52 29.70
C ASN A 359 -7.29 22.97 28.31
N LYS A 360 -6.49 23.30 27.30
CA LYS A 360 -6.71 22.88 25.92
C LYS A 360 -5.71 21.81 25.48
N GLY A 361 -6.24 20.85 24.73
CA GLY A 361 -5.51 19.78 24.08
C GLY A 361 -5.76 19.73 22.59
N ILE A 362 -4.90 19.04 21.87
CA ILE A 362 -5.03 18.75 20.45
C ILE A 362 -4.92 17.23 20.26
N ILE A 363 -5.80 16.72 19.40
CA ILE A 363 -5.69 15.40 18.78
C ILE A 363 -5.37 15.65 17.31
N GLN A 364 -4.28 15.07 16.82
CA GLN A 364 -3.93 15.19 15.41
C GLN A 364 -3.21 13.95 14.93
N VAL A 365 -3.31 13.70 13.63
CA VAL A 365 -2.79 12.49 13.02
C VAL A 365 -1.77 12.87 11.95
N LEU A 366 -0.57 12.28 12.06
CA LEU A 366 0.45 12.37 11.04
C LEU A 366 0.59 11.00 10.38
N LYS A 367 0.55 10.99 9.05
CA LYS A 367 0.92 9.82 8.25
C LYS A 367 2.37 9.99 7.83
N VAL A 368 3.26 9.21 8.42
CA VAL A 368 4.69 9.21 8.10
C VAL A 368 4.96 8.17 7.05
N GLN A 369 5.73 8.53 6.02
CA GLN A 369 6.26 7.61 5.04
C GLN A 369 7.76 7.48 5.26
N ASP A 370 8.22 6.28 5.60
CA ASP A 370 9.64 5.94 5.61
C ASP A 370 10.03 5.40 4.24
N ASN A 371 10.86 6.17 3.55
CA ASN A 371 11.38 5.88 2.21
C ASN A 371 12.87 5.48 2.25
N THR A 372 13.43 5.22 3.45
CA THR A 372 14.86 4.92 3.62
C THR A 372 15.21 3.44 3.40
N GLY A 373 14.20 2.57 3.27
CA GLY A 373 14.34 1.13 3.04
C GLY A 373 13.83 0.63 1.68
N LYS A 374 13.91 -0.69 1.46
CA LYS A 374 13.42 -1.40 0.25
C LYS A 374 11.88 -1.50 0.16
N ILE A 375 11.14 -1.01 1.16
CA ILE A 375 9.67 -0.97 1.22
C ILE A 375 9.30 0.42 1.74
N VAL A 376 8.40 1.12 1.05
CA VAL A 376 7.82 2.37 1.58
C VAL A 376 6.87 2.01 2.72
N GLN A 377 7.26 2.31 3.94
CA GLN A 377 6.44 2.02 5.13
C GLN A 377 5.61 3.25 5.46
N SER A 378 4.29 3.11 5.56
CA SER A 378 3.42 4.19 6.05
C SER A 378 2.96 3.91 7.47
N TYR A 379 3.27 4.81 8.40
CA TYR A 379 2.83 4.75 9.79
C TYR A 379 1.80 5.82 10.05
N THR A 380 0.79 5.47 10.84
CA THR A 380 -0.14 6.45 11.39
C THR A 380 0.26 6.77 12.82
N ILE A 381 0.55 8.04 13.07
CA ILE A 381 0.91 8.56 14.38
C ILE A 381 -0.24 9.43 14.86
N ALA A 382 -0.94 8.99 15.89
CA ALA A 382 -1.87 9.87 16.62
C ALA A 382 -1.08 10.61 17.71
N TYR A 383 -1.26 11.93 17.78
CA TYR A 383 -0.65 12.76 18.79
C TYR A 383 -1.73 13.38 19.68
N ILE A 384 -1.70 13.03 20.96
CA ILE A 384 -2.66 13.42 21.99
C ILE A 384 -1.89 14.17 23.09
N ALA A 385 -1.99 15.49 23.09
CA ALA A 385 -1.36 16.32 24.12
C ALA A 385 -2.04 17.67 24.27
N GLY A 386 -1.83 18.32 25.41
CA GLY A 386 -2.21 19.71 25.62
C GLY A 386 -1.09 20.56 26.18
N SER A 387 -1.37 21.85 26.33
CA SER A 387 -0.43 22.80 26.95
C SER A 387 -0.19 22.53 28.43
N ASP A 388 -1.17 21.91 29.06
CA ASP A 388 -1.13 21.49 30.45
C ASP A 388 -1.78 20.10 30.62
N ARG A 389 -1.81 19.64 31.87
CA ARG A 389 -2.33 18.32 32.23
C ARG A 389 -3.83 18.18 31.92
N LEU A 390 -4.61 19.24 32.13
CA LEU A 390 -6.04 19.22 31.86
C LEU A 390 -6.31 19.23 30.36
N GLY A 391 -5.49 19.94 29.59
CA GLY A 391 -5.49 19.88 28.14
C GLY A 391 -5.20 18.48 27.59
N THR A 392 -4.14 17.83 28.07
CA THR A 392 -3.84 16.43 27.68
C THR A 392 -4.98 15.49 28.07
N GLN A 393 -5.57 15.67 29.26
CA GLN A 393 -6.72 14.89 29.68
C GLN A 393 -7.95 15.14 28.80
N ALA A 394 -8.21 16.38 28.36
CA ALA A 394 -9.30 16.68 27.44
C ALA A 394 -9.13 15.98 26.09
N ALA A 395 -7.92 16.03 25.52
CA ALA A 395 -7.60 15.34 24.26
C ALA A 395 -7.77 13.84 24.39
N LEU A 396 -7.29 13.25 25.49
CA LEU A 396 -7.41 11.82 25.75
C LEU A 396 -8.87 11.36 25.88
N GLU A 397 -9.67 12.06 26.71
CA GLU A 397 -11.07 11.71 26.92
C GLU A 397 -11.89 11.85 25.63
N TYR A 398 -11.64 12.91 24.86
CA TYR A 398 -12.31 13.08 23.57
C TYR A 398 -11.87 12.01 22.55
N PHE A 399 -10.59 11.63 22.52
CA PHE A 399 -10.08 10.58 21.64
C PHE A 399 -10.81 9.24 21.82
N LYS A 400 -11.13 8.86 23.07
CA LYS A 400 -11.89 7.62 23.37
C LYS A 400 -13.30 7.62 22.76
N THR A 401 -13.86 8.80 22.48
CA THR A 401 -15.22 8.97 21.92
C THR A 401 -15.25 9.04 20.40
N LEU A 402 -14.09 9.10 19.73
CA LEU A 402 -14.03 9.20 18.28
C LEU A 402 -14.58 7.93 17.62
N ASP A 403 -15.34 8.10 16.53
CA ASP A 403 -15.75 6.99 15.67
C ASP A 403 -14.61 6.55 14.74
N GLU A 404 -13.77 7.49 14.29
CA GLU A 404 -12.63 7.29 13.40
C GLU A 404 -11.49 8.28 13.69
N LEU A 405 -10.29 8.02 13.15
CA LEU A 405 -9.16 8.94 13.29
C LEU A 405 -9.41 10.23 12.49
N PRO A 406 -9.10 11.41 13.04
CA PRO A 406 -9.44 12.67 12.39
C PRO A 406 -8.53 12.96 11.19
N GLU A 407 -9.11 13.57 10.14
CA GLU A 407 -8.35 14.01 8.96
C GLU A 407 -7.52 15.27 9.20
N GLY A 408 -7.90 16.08 10.19
CA GLY A 408 -7.19 17.28 10.62
C GLY A 408 -7.15 17.43 12.14
N PRO A 409 -6.44 18.43 12.68
CA PRO A 409 -6.35 18.66 14.11
C PRO A 409 -7.72 18.95 14.74
N ILE A 410 -8.00 18.29 15.86
CA ILE A 410 -9.14 18.59 16.73
C ILE A 410 -8.60 19.24 17.99
N MET A 411 -8.96 20.50 18.21
CA MET A 411 -8.71 21.16 19.48
C MET A 411 -9.86 20.90 20.44
N VAL A 412 -9.52 20.60 21.70
CA VAL A 412 -10.49 20.33 22.75
C VAL A 412 -10.14 21.07 24.03
N GLU A 413 -11.14 21.40 24.83
CA GLU A 413 -10.98 22.06 26.12
C GLU A 413 -11.58 21.22 27.24
N TRP A 414 -10.89 21.17 28.39
CA TRP A 414 -11.44 20.59 29.61
C TRP A 414 -12.39 21.57 30.29
N THR A 415 -13.67 21.18 30.43
CA THR A 415 -14.68 21.97 31.13
C THR A 415 -15.19 21.24 32.37
N ALA A 416 -16.03 21.90 33.17
CA ALA A 416 -16.73 21.27 34.29
C ALA A 416 -17.60 20.07 33.87
N ASN A 417 -17.97 19.97 32.59
CA ASN A 417 -18.82 18.91 32.04
C ASN A 417 -18.02 17.87 31.22
N GLY A 418 -16.68 17.92 31.25
CA GLY A 418 -15.81 17.05 30.45
C GLY A 418 -15.18 17.75 29.25
N SER A 419 -14.64 16.97 28.32
CA SER A 419 -13.98 17.46 27.11
C SER A 419 -15.00 17.97 26.08
N VAL A 420 -14.72 19.13 25.49
CA VAL A 420 -15.53 19.72 24.41
C VAL A 420 -14.62 20.17 23.26
N VAL A 421 -15.09 20.00 22.02
CA VAL A 421 -14.39 20.54 20.84
C VAL A 421 -14.46 22.06 20.85
N VAL A 422 -13.35 22.70 20.53
CA VAL A 422 -13.24 24.15 20.38
C VAL A 422 -12.62 24.48 19.02
N GLU A 423 -13.07 25.57 18.40
CA GLU A 423 -12.54 26.07 17.12
C GLU A 423 -11.12 26.62 17.23
#